data_AF-A0A0P7GVW6-F1
#
_entry.id   AF-A0A0P7GVW6-F1
#
_cell.length_a   1.000
_cell.length_b   1.000
_cell.length_c   1.000
_cell.angle_alpha   90.00
_cell.angle_beta   90.00
_cell.angle_gamma   90.00
#
_symmetry.space_group_name_H-M   'P 1'
#
loop_
_entity.id
_entity.type
_entity.pdbx_description
1 polymer ?
#
loop_
_entity_poly.entity_id
_entity_poly.type
_entity_poly.pdbx_seq_one_letter_code
_entity_poly.pdbx_strand_id
1 'polypeptide(L)' 'MFFGPQRAMVAAEVTFDPDLVTEEITDRIGEIEAELEATDSRVAMIYIEPAT' A
#
# COMPACT_ATOMS: atom_id res chain seq x y z
N MET A 1 3.74 11.30 3.44
CA MET A 1 4.76 12.33 3.10
C MET A 1 4.32 13.02 1.81
N PHE A 2 4.66 14.29 1.54
CA PHE A 2 4.41 14.91 0.23
C PHE A 2 5.71 15.04 -0.57
N PHE A 3 5.67 14.74 -1.87
CA PHE A 3 6.78 14.91 -2.81
C PHE A 3 6.34 15.82 -3.97
N GLY A 4 6.57 17.12 -3.80
CA GLY A 4 6.03 18.13 -4.71
C GLY A 4 4.57 18.51 -4.42
N PRO A 5 4.00 19.44 -5.19
CA PRO A 5 2.67 19.98 -4.92
C PRO A 5 1.59 18.91 -5.09
N GLN A 6 0.79 18.69 -4.04
CA GLN A 6 -0.38 17.80 -4.07
C GLN A 6 -0.09 16.35 -4.48
N ARG A 7 1.14 15.87 -4.25
CA ARG A 7 1.54 14.48 -4.51
C ARG A 7 1.98 13.84 -3.20
N ALA A 8 1.17 12.92 -2.70
CA ALA A 8 1.43 12.19 -1.48
C ALA A 8 2.12 10.85 -1.78
N MET A 9 3.13 10.54 -0.97
CA MET A 9 3.71 9.21 -0.84
C MET A 9 3.20 8.57 0.45
N VAL A 10 2.69 7.35 0.32
CA VAL A 10 2.33 6.45 1.43
C VAL A 10 3.42 5.39 1.54
N ALA A 11 3.98 5.23 2.74
CA ALA A 11 4.89 4.15 3.05
C ALA A 11 4.38 3.49 4.33
N ALA A 12 4.13 2.19 4.29
CA ALA A 12 3.56 1.45 5.39
C ALA A 12 4.21 0.07 5.51
N GLU A 13 4.43 -0.35 6.75
CA GLU A 13 4.73 -1.72 7.10
C GLU A 13 3.41 -2.39 7.50
N VAL A 14 3.11 -3.56 6.92
CA VAL A 14 1.82 -4.23 7.08
C VAL A 14 2.04 -5.67 7.53
N THR A 15 1.44 -6.03 8.65
CA THR A 15 1.41 -7.41 9.12
C THR A 15 0.27 -8.16 8.44
N PHE A 16 0.59 -9.28 7.80
CA PHE A 16 -0.37 -10.20 7.21
C PHE A 16 -0.59 -11.40 8.13
N ASP A 17 -1.69 -12.12 7.90
CA ASP A 17 -1.92 -13.41 8.56
C ASP A 17 -0.79 -14.39 8.15
N PRO A 18 -0.12 -15.05 9.10
CA PRO A 18 1.02 -15.93 8.83
C PRO A 18 0.67 -17.17 8.00
N ASP A 19 -0.61 -17.55 7.93
CA ASP A 19 -1.05 -18.70 7.14
C ASP A 19 -1.29 -18.36 5.66
N LEU A 20 -1.20 -17.07 5.27
CA LEU A 20 -1.36 -16.65 3.89
C LEU A 20 -0.15 -17.03 3.03
N VAL A 21 -0.43 -17.50 1.83
CA VAL A 21 0.62 -17.74 0.84
C VAL A 21 1.03 -16.44 0.15
N THR A 22 2.22 -16.42 -0.45
CA THR A 22 2.78 -15.23 -1.12
C THR A 22 1.86 -14.64 -2.19
N GLU A 23 1.11 -15.49 -2.91
CA GLU A 23 0.13 -15.04 -3.91
C GLU A 23 -1.00 -14.25 -3.25
N GLU A 24 -1.58 -14.76 -2.16
CA GLU A 24 -2.65 -14.07 -1.42
C GLU A 24 -2.15 -12.75 -0.79
N ILE A 25 -0.92 -12.71 -0.27
CA ILE A 25 -0.32 -11.47 0.23
C ILE A 25 -0.22 -10.43 -0.89
N THR A 26 0.20 -10.84 -2.08
CA THR A 26 0.33 -9.95 -3.25
C THR A 26 -1.04 -9.39 -3.66
N ASP A 27 -2.07 -10.24 -3.69
CA ASP A 27 -3.43 -9.82 -4.00
C ASP A 27 -3.94 -8.79 -2.99
N ARG A 28 -3.71 -9.01 -1.68
CA ARG A 28 -4.10 -8.06 -0.64
C ARG A 28 -3.35 -6.74 -0.71
N ILE A 29 -2.07 -6.75 -1.07
CA ILE A 29 -1.30 -5.52 -1.31
C ILE A 29 -1.95 -4.72 -2.45
N GLY A 30 -2.32 -5.40 -3.54
CA GLY A 30 -3.02 -4.76 -4.67
C GLY A 30 -4.36 -4.14 -4.27
N GLU A 31 -5.15 -4.81 -3.43
CA GLU A 31 -6.39 -4.26 -2.88
C GLU A 31 -6.15 -2.99 -2.05
N ILE A 32 -5.14 -3.01 -1.18
CA ILE A 32 -4.77 -1.84 -0.35
C ILE A 32 -4.32 -0.68 -1.24
N GLU A 33 -3.49 -0.94 -2.25
CA GLU A 33 -3.04 0.09 -3.19
C GLU A 33 -4.22 0.74 -3.92
N ALA A 34 -5.14 -0.08 -4.44
CA ALA A 34 -6.33 0.41 -5.15
C ALA A 34 -7.24 1.26 -4.24
N GLU A 35 -7.45 0.85 -2.99
CA GLU A 35 -8.25 1.61 -2.02
C GLU A 35 -7.60 2.96 -1.65
N LEU A 36 -6.28 2.98 -1.46
CA LEU A 36 -5.53 4.21 -1.16
C LEU A 36 -5.62 5.21 -2.32
N GLU A 37 -5.45 4.74 -3.55
CA GLU A 37 -5.58 5.59 -4.74
C GLU A 37 -7.02 6.09 -4.95
N ALA A 38 -8.02 5.25 -4.69
CA ALA A 38 -9.43 5.63 -4.79
C ALA A 38 -9.86 6.64 -3.72
N THR A 39 -9.27 6.57 -2.53
CA THR A 39 -9.64 7.43 -1.39
C THR A 39 -9.11 8.85 -1.54
N ASP A 40 -7.88 9.02 -2.04
CA ASP A 40 -7.27 10.34 -2.21
C ASP A 40 -6.47 10.41 -3.51
N SER A 41 -6.99 11.17 -4.48
CA SER A 41 -6.38 11.37 -5.80
C SER A 41 -4.99 12.02 -5.76
N ARG A 42 -4.53 12.49 -4.60
CA ARG A 42 -3.17 13.01 -4.40
C ARG A 42 -2.16 11.89 -4.14
N VAL A 43 -2.59 10.69 -3.76
CA VAL A 43 -1.70 9.54 -3.60
C VAL A 43 -1.09 9.23 -4.96
N ALA A 44 0.23 9.37 -5.03
CA ALA A 44 0.98 9.28 -6.28
C ALA A 44 2.12 8.27 -6.20
N MET A 45 2.37 7.70 -5.01
CA MET A 45 3.33 6.64 -4.76
C MET A 45 2.93 5.89 -3.49
N ILE A 46 2.94 4.57 -3.56
CA ILE A 46 2.66 3.68 -2.44
C ILE A 46 3.84 2.71 -2.31
N TYR A 47 4.29 2.48 -1.08
CA TYR A 47 5.28 1.47 -0.73
C TYR A 47 4.73 0.68 0.45
N ILE A 48 4.50 -0.61 0.25
CA ILE A 48 4.05 -1.54 1.28
C ILE A 48 5.13 -2.58 1.51
N GLU A 49 5.60 -2.67 2.75
CA GLU A 49 6.51 -3.70 3.21
C GLU A 49 5.73 -4.72 4.06
N PRO A 50 5.70 -6.01 3.69
CA PRO A 50 5.21 -7.05 4.57
C PRO A 50 6.09 -7.18 5.81
N ALA A 51 5.51 -7.08 7.01
CA ALA A 51 6.22 -7.37 8.24
C ALA A 51 6.52 -8.88 8.33
N THR A 52 7.77 -9.22 8.67
CA THR A 52 8.20 -10.59 9.03
C THR A 52 7.69 -11.06 10.39
#